data_AF-A0A7X9HB01-F1
#
_entry.id   AF-A0A7X9HB01-F1
#
_cell.length_a   1.000
_cell.length_b   1.000
_cell.length_c   1.000
_cell.angle_alpha   90.00
_cell.angle_beta   90.00
_cell.angle_gamma   90.00
#
_symmetry.space_group_name_H-M   'P 1'
#
loop_
_entity.id
_entity.type
_entity.pdbx_description
1 polymer ?
#
loop_
_entity_poly.entity_id
_entity_poly.type
_entity_poly.pdbx_seq_one_letter_code
_entity_poly.pdbx_strand_id
1 'polypeptide(L)'
;MIHWGFIGCGSGSFVASKNAHVDAIDFIGTQGKLSCSTFDFTPIVLENDKGRQAFIEKNPENIQFYLIESIVNYLNGKGSEPVSNCITATRTNRIMDKILGKIGQPKSESRQKT
;
A
#
# COMPACT_ATOMS: atom_id res chain seq x y z
N MET A 1 14.77 -20.84 10.01
CA MET A 1 13.88 -20.10 10.93
C MET A 1 12.81 -19.44 10.08
N ILE A 2 11.61 -20.01 10.00
CA ILE A 2 10.53 -19.50 9.14
C ILE A 2 9.70 -18.57 10.01
N HIS A 3 9.92 -17.27 9.88
CA HIS A 3 9.04 -16.25 10.45
C HIS A 3 7.80 -16.20 9.54
N TRP A 4 6.60 -16.30 10.10
CA TRP A 4 5.32 -16.29 9.38
C TRP A 4 5.34 -15.32 8.18
N GLY A 5 5.40 -15.87 6.96
CA GLY A 5 5.55 -15.10 5.73
C GLY A 5 4.19 -14.67 5.21
N PHE A 6 3.97 -13.36 5.09
CA PHE A 6 2.87 -12.82 4.29
C PHE A 6 3.35 -12.61 2.86
N ILE A 7 2.65 -13.18 1.89
CA ILE A 7 2.93 -12.98 0.46
C ILE A 7 2.00 -11.88 -0.03
N GLY A 8 2.58 -10.86 -0.67
CA GLY A 8 1.83 -9.78 -1.31
C GLY A 8 2.08 -9.76 -2.81
N CYS A 9 1.04 -9.40 -3.57
CA CYS A 9 1.12 -9.08 -4.99
C CYS A 9 0.37 -7.78 -5.23
N GLY A 10 0.79 -7.01 -6.23
CA GLY A 10 0.11 -5.81 -6.66
C GLY A 10 0.23 -5.66 -8.17
N SER A 11 -0.84 -5.20 -8.81
CA SER A 11 -0.88 -4.88 -10.22
C SER A 11 -1.57 -3.55 -10.42
N GLY A 12 -1.06 -2.73 -11.32
CA GLY A 12 -1.64 -1.43 -11.63
C GLY A 12 -1.39 -1.08 -13.10
N SER A 13 -2.36 -0.44 -13.73
CA SER A 13 -2.28 0.01 -15.11
C SER A 13 -2.95 1.37 -15.26
N PHE A 14 -2.18 2.36 -15.69
CA PHE A 14 -2.69 3.71 -15.98
C PHE A 14 -3.41 3.82 -17.33
N VAL A 15 -3.37 2.75 -18.14
CA VAL A 15 -3.99 2.69 -19.47
C VAL A 15 -5.18 1.72 -19.53
N ALA A 16 -5.64 1.23 -18.38
CA ALA A 16 -6.82 0.40 -18.30
C ALA A 16 -8.05 1.16 -18.83
N SER A 17 -8.89 0.50 -19.62
CA SER A 17 -10.17 1.08 -20.04
C SER A 17 -11.08 1.32 -18.84
N LYS A 18 -12.03 2.25 -18.94
CA LYS A 18 -13.01 2.51 -17.86
C LYS A 18 -13.76 1.24 -17.43
N ASN A 19 -14.06 0.34 -18.37
CA ASN A 19 -14.74 -0.93 -18.09
C ASN A 19 -13.86 -1.94 -17.34
N ALA A 20 -12.54 -1.73 -17.32
CA ALA A 20 -11.57 -2.55 -16.60
C ALA A 20 -11.03 -1.82 -15.35
N HIS A 21 -11.69 -0.74 -14.91
CA HIS A 21 -11.30 -0.03 -13.69
C HIS A 21 -11.51 -0.94 -12.48
N VAL A 22 -10.45 -1.14 -11.70
CA VAL A 22 -10.48 -1.91 -10.46
C VAL A 22 -9.59 -1.20 -9.45
N ASP A 23 -10.16 -0.84 -8.31
CA ASP A 23 -9.44 -0.43 -7.11
C ASP A 23 -9.86 -1.34 -5.96
N ALA A 24 -9.02 -2.34 -5.70
CA ALA A 24 -9.29 -3.37 -4.72
C ALA A 24 -8.00 -3.77 -4.00
N ILE A 25 -8.11 -3.92 -2.69
CA ILE A 25 -7.09 -4.44 -1.79
C ILE A 25 -7.74 -5.58 -1.00
N ASP A 26 -7.15 -6.77 -1.13
CA ASP A 26 -7.63 -7.98 -0.49
C ASP A 26 -6.62 -8.46 0.57
N PHE A 27 -7.10 -8.60 1.80
CA PHE A 27 -6.36 -9.25 2.89
C PHE A 27 -6.98 -10.62 3.15
N ILE A 28 -6.24 -11.68 2.82
CA ILE A 28 -6.70 -13.06 2.97
C ILE A 28 -5.92 -13.69 4.11
N GLY A 29 -6.65 -14.20 5.11
CA GLY A 29 -6.07 -14.85 6.28
C GLY A 29 -6.89 -16.07 6.69
N THR A 30 -6.47 -16.70 7.78
CA THR A 30 -7.12 -17.92 8.30
C THR A 30 -8.56 -17.70 8.77
N GLN A 31 -8.95 -16.45 9.05
CA GLN A 31 -10.27 -16.08 9.54
C GLN A 31 -11.16 -15.45 8.46
N GLY A 32 -10.76 -15.56 7.19
CA GLY A 32 -11.53 -15.05 6.06
C GLY A 32 -10.79 -13.99 5.24
N LYS A 33 -11.57 -13.22 4.48
CA LYS A 33 -11.11 -12.20 3.54
C LYS A 33 -11.66 -10.83 3.93
N LEU A 34 -10.79 -9.83 4.00
CA LEU A 34 -11.15 -8.42 4.09
C LEU A 34 -10.87 -7.75 2.74
N SER A 35 -11.85 -7.06 2.16
CA SER A 35 -11.70 -6.34 0.89
C SER A 35 -11.99 -4.85 1.10
N CYS A 36 -11.17 -3.97 0.54
CA CYS A 36 -11.41 -2.53 0.55
C CYS A 36 -10.84 -1.86 -0.71
N SER A 37 -11.08 -0.56 -0.88
CA SER A 37 -10.62 0.25 -2.01
C SER A 37 -9.99 1.55 -1.50
N THR A 38 -9.00 2.10 -2.21
CA THR A 38 -8.31 3.33 -1.79
C THR A 38 -8.97 4.59 -2.32
N PHE A 39 -9.42 4.57 -3.57
CA PHE A 39 -9.92 5.67 -4.38
C PHE A 39 -11.41 5.54 -4.73
N ASP A 40 -11.92 4.32 -4.90
CA ASP A 40 -13.35 4.10 -5.19
C ASP A 40 -14.24 4.26 -3.94
N PHE A 41 -13.63 4.27 -2.75
CA PHE A 41 -14.31 4.37 -1.46
C PHE A 41 -15.50 3.40 -1.31
N THR A 42 -15.36 2.22 -1.90
CA THR A 42 -16.27 1.10 -1.68
C THR A 42 -16.26 0.66 -0.21
N PRO A 43 -17.35 0.06 0.30
CA PRO A 43 -17.41 -0.43 1.67
C PRO A 43 -16.26 -1.40 1.96
N ILE A 44 -15.77 -1.38 3.21
CA ILE A 44 -14.90 -2.45 3.68
C ILE A 44 -15.75 -3.70 3.86
N VAL A 45 -15.37 -4.82 3.25
CA VAL A 45 -16.14 -6.07 3.27
C VAL A 45 -15.35 -7.16 3.97
N LEU A 46 -15.93 -7.76 5.01
CA LEU A 46 -15.40 -8.96 5.67
C LEU A 46 -16.25 -10.18 5.28
N GLU A 47 -15.61 -11.22 4.75
CA GLU A 47 -16.22 -12.50 4.39
C GLU A 47 -15.54 -13.63 5.17
N ASN A 48 -16.32 -14.38 5.95
CA ASN A 48 -15.86 -15.53 6.72
C ASN A 48 -17.00 -16.54 6.97
N ASP A 49 -16.77 -17.54 7.82
CA ASP A 49 -17.75 -18.60 8.15
C ASP A 49 -19.05 -18.07 8.79
N LYS A 50 -19.05 -16.83 9.29
CA LYS A 50 -20.24 -16.16 9.84
C LYS A 50 -21.00 -15.36 8.79
N GLY A 51 -20.55 -15.39 7.53
CA GLY A 51 -21.15 -14.70 6.40
C GLY A 51 -20.41 -13.42 6.01
N ARG A 52 -21.13 -12.51 5.37
CA ARG A 52 -20.60 -11.28 4.78
C ARG A 52 -21.06 -10.05 5.56
N GLN A 53 -20.11 -9.22 5.97
CA GLN A 53 -20.35 -7.95 6.66
C GLN A 53 -19.76 -6.80 5.86
N ALA A 54 -20.49 -5.69 5.76
CA ALA A 54 -20.03 -4.48 5.09
C ALA A 54 -19.99 -3.32 6.08
N PHE A 55 -18.86 -2.60 6.10
CA PHE A 55 -18.64 -1.41 6.92
C PHE A 55 -18.55 -0.21 5.99
N ILE A 56 -19.45 0.75 6.19
CA ILE A 56 -19.55 1.96 5.39
C ILE A 56 -19.13 3.12 6.28
N GLU A 57 -17.89 3.56 6.10
CA GLU A 57 -17.37 4.72 6.83
C GLU A 57 -17.52 5.98 5.98
N LYS A 58 -17.89 7.08 6.62
CA LYS A 58 -17.92 8.36 5.94
C LYS A 58 -16.49 8.80 5.66
N ASN A 59 -16.19 9.08 4.40
CA ASN A 59 -14.89 9.63 4.03
C ASN A 59 -14.61 10.91 4.81
N PRO A 60 -13.39 11.06 5.37
CA PRO A 60 -13.01 12.32 5.99
C PRO A 60 -12.93 13.40 4.91
N GLU A 61 -13.23 14.64 5.28
CA GLU A 61 -13.12 15.79 4.38
C GLU A 61 -11.71 15.91 3.77
N ASN A 62 -10.70 15.67 4.60
CA ASN A 62 -9.29 15.74 4.24
C ASN A 62 -8.61 14.41 4.59
N ILE A 63 -8.34 13.57 3.60
CA ILE A 63 -7.70 12.25 3.78
C ILE A 63 -6.37 12.35 4.54
N GLN A 64 -5.59 13.41 4.28
CA GLN A 64 -4.23 13.57 4.79
C GLN A 64 -4.15 14.31 6.14
N PHE A 65 -5.29 14.77 6.67
CA PHE A 65 -5.35 15.70 7.78
C PHE A 65 -4.54 15.23 8.99
N TYR A 66 -4.78 14.00 9.46
CA TYR A 66 -4.11 13.48 10.66
C TYR A 66 -2.59 13.35 10.51
N LEU A 67 -2.10 13.03 9.31
CA LEU A 67 -0.66 12.97 9.05
C LEU A 67 -0.06 14.39 9.10
N ILE A 68 -0.70 15.35 8.45
CA ILE A 68 -0.24 16.75 8.45
C ILE A 68 -0.26 17.32 9.86
N GLU A 69 -1.34 17.11 10.60
CA GLU A 69 -1.47 17.54 12.00
C GLU A 69 -0.36 16.94 12.88
N SER A 70 -0.08 15.64 12.74
CA SER A 70 1.01 14.99 13.45
C SER A 70 2.38 15.62 13.16
N ILE A 71 2.67 15.92 11.89
CA ILE A 71 3.92 16.57 11.47
C ILE A 71 4.02 17.98 12.05
N VAL A 72 2.94 18.77 11.92
CA VAL A 72 2.89 20.15 12.43
C VAL A 72 3.07 20.18 13.95
N ASN A 73 2.42 19.28 14.69
CA ASN A 73 2.56 19.20 16.13
C ASN A 73 3.98 18.81 16.55
N TYR A 74 4.59 17.83 15.88
CA TYR A 74 5.98 17.45 16.13
C TYR A 74 6.96 18.61 15.89
N LEU A 75 6.87 19.29 14.75
CA LEU A 75 7.75 20.40 14.39
C LEU A 75 7.63 21.60 15.34
N ASN A 76 6.46 21.79 15.96
CA ASN A 76 6.23 22.84 16.96
C ASN A 76 6.56 22.41 18.40
N GLY A 77 7.10 21.20 18.61
CA GLY A 77 7.40 20.67 19.95
C GLY A 77 6.14 20.33 20.78
N LYS A 78 4.98 20.19 20.12
CA LYS A 78 3.68 19.91 20.74
C LYS A 78 3.21 18.46 20.58
N GLY A 79 3.97 17.63 19.87
CA GLY A 79 3.61 16.25 19.57
C GLY A 79 4.79 15.30 19.56
N SER A 80 4.50 14.00 19.60
CA SER A 80 5.49 12.95 19.40
C SER A 80 5.96 12.89 17.95
N GLU A 81 7.05 12.15 17.70
CA GLU A 81 7.49 11.87 16.34
C GLU A 81 6.35 11.24 15.49
N PRO A 82 6.14 11.67 14.23
CA PRO A 82 5.12 11.11 13.37
C PRO A 82 5.38 9.62 13.05
N VAL A 83 4.29 8.86 12.89
CA VAL A 83 4.35 7.43 12.53
C VAL A 83 5.01 7.16 11.18
N SER A 84 5.01 8.13 10.27
CA SER A 84 5.70 8.09 8.98
C SER A 84 6.89 9.06 9.01
N ASN A 85 8.11 8.52 8.93
CA ASN A 85 9.34 9.28 9.05
C ASN A 85 10.35 8.86 7.96
N CYS A 86 11.55 9.47 7.97
CA CYS A 86 12.59 9.19 6.98
C CYS A 86 13.04 7.72 6.99
N ILE A 87 13.00 7.04 8.14
CA ILE A 87 13.42 5.65 8.27
C ILE A 87 12.42 4.75 7.54
N THR A 88 11.11 4.92 7.79
CA THR A 88 10.08 4.14 7.11
C THR A 88 10.00 4.46 5.62
N ALA A 89 10.14 5.74 5.24
CA ALA A 89 10.19 6.16 3.83
C ALA A 89 11.37 5.55 3.07
N THR A 90 12.57 5.52 3.68
CA THR A 90 13.77 4.94 3.05
C THR A 90 13.61 3.45 2.78
N ARG A 91 12.96 2.71 3.71
CA ARG A 91 12.65 1.29 3.50
C ARG A 91 11.75 1.09 2.28
N THR A 92 10.71 1.91 2.12
CA THR A 92 9.81 1.87 0.95
C THR A 92 10.56 2.20 -0.34
N ASN A 93 11.36 3.27 -0.36
CA ASN A 93 12.17 3.66 -1.52
C ASN A 93 13.10 2.54 -1.98
N ARG A 94 13.74 1.84 -1.04
CA ARG A 94 14.62 0.71 -1.37
C ARG A 94 13.89 -0.42 -2.09
N ILE A 95 12.62 -0.69 -1.75
CA ILE A 95 11.82 -1.70 -2.46
C ILE A 95 11.46 -1.20 -3.86
N MET A 96 11.08 0.08 -3.99
CA MET A 96 10.80 0.70 -5.30
C MET A 96 12.03 0.66 -6.21
N ASP A 97 13.22 0.95 -5.69
CA ASP A 97 14.46 0.88 -6.47
C ASP A 97 14.78 -0.53 -6.95
N LYS A 98 14.46 -1.57 -6.16
CA LYS A 98 14.57 -2.97 -6.59
C LYS A 98 13.58 -3.30 -7.70
N ILE A 99 12.32 -2.87 -7.57
CA ILE A 99 11.28 -3.07 -8.60
C ILE A 99 11.71 -2.43 -9.92
N LEU A 100 12.31 -1.23 -9.85
CA LEU A 100 12.83 -0.50 -11.01
C LEU A 100 14.19 -1.01 -11.50
N GLY A 101 14.77 -2.02 -10.87
CA GLY A 101 16.07 -2.59 -11.25
C GLY A 101 17.28 -1.68 -11.00
N LYS A 102 17.14 -0.60 -10.24
CA LYS A 102 18.24 0.33 -9.91
C LYS A 102 19.26 -0.28 -8.95
N ILE A 103 18.87 -1.31 -8.19
CA ILE A 103 19.70 -1.99 -7.20
C ILE A 103 19.56 -3.50 -7.39
N GLY A 104 20.69 -4.21 -7.50
CA GLY A 104 20.73 -5.68 -7.43
C GLY A 104 20.55 -6.44 -8.74
N GLN A 105 20.47 -5.76 -9.90
CA GLN A 105 20.60 -6.43 -11.20
C GLN A 105 22.08 -6.53 -11.59
N PRO A 106 22.62 -7.71 -11.95
CA PRO A 106 23.88 -7.77 -12.68
C PRO A 106 23.68 -7.00 -13.99
N LYS A 107 24.62 -6.10 -14.33
CA LYS A 107 24.59 -5.41 -15.62
C LYS A 107 24.58 -6.49 -16.71
N SER A 108 23.55 -6.52 -17.54
CA SER A 108 23.61 -7.34 -18.75
C SER A 108 24.75 -6.79 -19.61
N GLU A 109 25.72 -7.65 -19.91
CA GLU A 109 26.77 -7.33 -20.87
C GLU A 109 26.10 -6.98 -22.19
N SER A 110 26.34 -5.77 -22.67
CA SER A 110 25.98 -5.34 -24.02
C SER A 110 26.63 -6.32 -24.99
N ARG A 111 25.81 -7.16 -25.63
CA ARG A 111 26.23 -8.00 -26.75
C ARG A 111 26.72 -7.07 -27.86
N GLN A 112 28.04 -6.90 -27.97
CA GLN A 112 28.67 -6.25 -29.10
C GLN A 112 28.23 -7.02 -30.35
N LYS A 113 27.36 -6.41 -31.16
CA LYS A 113 27.10 -6.89 -32.52
C LYS A 113 28.33 -6.51 -33.35
N THR A 114 28.95 -7.54 -33.88
CA THR A 114 29.91 -7.53 -34.99
C THR A 114 29.30 -6.91 -36.24
#